data_AF-A0A2H5B3I4-F1
#
_entry.id   AF-A0A2H5B3I4-F1
#
_cell.length_a   1.000
_cell.length_b   1.000
_cell.length_c   1.000
_cell.angle_alpha   90.00
_cell.angle_beta   90.00
_cell.angle_gamma   90.00
#
_symmetry.space_group_name_H-M   'P 1'
#
loop_
_entity.id
_entity.type
_entity.pdbx_description
1 polymer ?
#
loop_
_entity_poly.entity_id
_entity_poly.type
_entity_poly.pdbx_seq_one_letter_code
_entity_poly.pdbx_strand_id
1 'polypeptide(L)'
;MRISISGTYSAGKTSTAIALSYLTGIPRSPAKTIREIMPDAVPGKALTEVTPAEYIQLAVRRHVGRAVNEALLGDSFIADGSSLQEWTYAAARVQYGMDPGAFVDGPPPAKTAEMAFFEDVTAQLGHAFKQHVKESFDGFVHLRNEFKLSADGHRPMNEQFRTACDDMLLEALDELEIPYHVIEGTTAERLEKIVAVFDLPTIRTIDEAIALAAEDYSKIDWRLEKERTQSVAAAAASAAA
;
A
#
# COMPACT_ATOMS: atom_id res chain seq x y z
N MET A 1 6.84 13.43 -15.08
CA MET A 1 7.21 12.04 -14.77
C MET A 1 6.42 11.60 -13.55
N ARG A 2 5.51 10.65 -13.73
CA ARG A 2 4.59 10.15 -12.70
C ARG A 2 4.88 8.67 -12.49
N ILE A 3 5.58 8.34 -11.40
CA ILE A 3 5.99 6.96 -11.12
C ILE A 3 5.41 6.45 -9.81
N SER A 4 5.08 5.17 -9.76
CA SER A 4 4.65 4.51 -8.52
C SER A 4 5.75 3.63 -7.95
N ILE A 5 5.97 3.74 -6.63
CA ILE A 5 6.75 2.75 -5.88
C ILE A 5 5.79 1.68 -5.35
N SER A 6 5.84 0.50 -5.95
CA SER A 6 4.97 -0.64 -5.73
C SER A 6 5.67 -1.78 -4.98
N GLY A 7 4.88 -2.76 -4.55
CA GLY A 7 5.31 -3.90 -3.72
C GLY A 7 4.32 -4.22 -2.61
N THR A 8 4.40 -5.42 -2.05
CA THR A 8 3.53 -5.87 -0.96
C THR A 8 3.89 -5.23 0.39
N TYR A 9 3.15 -5.54 1.46
CA TYR A 9 3.42 -5.01 2.80
C TYR A 9 4.88 -5.28 3.24
N SER A 10 5.51 -4.29 3.87
CA SER A 10 6.92 -4.32 4.29
C SER A 10 7.99 -4.37 3.19
N ALA A 11 7.65 -4.20 1.92
CA ALA A 11 8.68 -4.15 0.86
C ALA A 11 9.57 -2.88 0.89
N GLY A 12 9.34 -1.93 1.81
CA GLY A 12 10.11 -0.67 1.90
C GLY A 12 9.61 0.43 0.97
N LYS A 13 8.36 0.36 0.50
CA LYS A 13 7.75 1.36 -0.40
C LYS A 13 7.82 2.78 0.15
N THR A 14 7.22 3.00 1.32
CA THR A 14 7.09 4.33 1.92
C THR A 14 8.44 4.98 2.15
N SER A 15 9.40 4.25 2.72
CA SER A 15 10.76 4.78 2.93
C SER A 15 11.46 5.09 1.61
N THR A 16 11.32 4.22 0.60
CA THR A 16 11.90 4.43 -0.73
C THR A 16 11.27 5.64 -1.43
N ALA A 17 9.94 5.80 -1.37
CA ALA A 17 9.22 6.93 -1.97
C ALA A 17 9.59 8.27 -1.32
N ILE A 18 9.74 8.30 0.02
CA ILE A 18 10.19 9.50 0.73
C ILE A 18 11.63 9.84 0.35
N ALA A 19 12.54 8.88 0.41
CA ALA A 19 13.95 9.11 0.08
C ALA A 19 14.13 9.54 -1.38
N LEU A 20 13.40 8.92 -2.32
CA LEU A 20 13.45 9.29 -3.73
C LEU A 20 12.93 10.72 -3.96
N SER A 21 11.89 11.14 -3.23
CA SER A 21 11.39 12.52 -3.28
C SER A 21 12.44 13.52 -2.79
N TYR A 22 13.15 13.22 -1.69
CA TYR A 22 14.27 14.06 -1.24
C TYR A 22 15.45 14.08 -2.21
N LEU A 23 15.79 12.92 -2.79
CA LEU A 23 16.90 12.77 -3.70
C LEU A 23 16.68 13.57 -5.00
N THR A 24 15.46 13.52 -5.53
CA THR A 24 15.14 14.05 -6.86
C THR A 24 14.50 15.43 -6.84
N GLY A 25 13.91 15.83 -5.71
CA GLY A 25 13.08 17.04 -5.59
C GLY A 25 11.69 16.87 -6.20
N ILE A 26 11.36 15.71 -6.77
CA ILE A 26 10.02 15.42 -7.28
C ILE A 26 9.09 15.22 -6.09
N PRO A 27 7.90 15.88 -6.06
CA PRO A 27 7.01 15.79 -4.91
C PRO A 27 6.45 14.37 -4.76
N ARG A 28 6.26 13.95 -3.52
CA ARG A 28 5.63 12.67 -3.20
C ARG A 28 4.11 12.79 -3.16
N SER A 29 3.41 11.85 -3.76
CA SER A 29 1.97 11.62 -3.52
C SER A 29 1.80 10.62 -2.37
N PRO A 30 1.42 11.07 -1.15
CA PRO A 30 1.14 10.16 -0.05
C PRO A 30 -0.22 9.50 -0.25
N ALA A 31 -0.35 8.30 0.30
CA ALA A 31 -1.65 7.68 0.53
C ALA A 31 -1.77 7.30 2.00
N LYS A 32 -2.91 7.66 2.61
CA LYS A 32 -3.27 7.15 3.93
C LYS A 32 -3.27 5.62 3.87
N THR A 33 -2.68 4.98 4.85
CA THR A 33 -2.80 3.54 5.07
C THR A 33 -4.23 3.19 5.48
N ILE A 34 -4.65 1.94 5.25
CA ILE A 34 -5.95 1.46 5.77
C ILE A 34 -6.08 1.72 7.28
N ARG A 35 -4.98 1.61 8.05
CA ARG A 35 -4.98 1.87 9.50
C ARG A 35 -5.29 3.33 9.87
N GLU A 36 -4.95 4.27 9.00
CA GLU A 36 -5.29 5.69 9.18
C GLU A 36 -6.73 5.99 8.76
N ILE A 37 -7.31 5.18 7.87
CA ILE A 37 -8.68 5.35 7.36
C ILE A 37 -9.70 4.67 8.29
N MET A 38 -9.34 3.52 8.87
CA MET A 38 -10.24 2.70 9.68
C MET A 38 -10.93 3.41 10.85
N PRO A 39 -10.25 4.25 11.66
CA PRO A 39 -10.91 4.95 12.77
C PRO A 39 -12.12 5.79 12.33
N ASP A 40 -12.07 6.36 11.13
CA ASP A 40 -13.15 7.17 10.56
C ASP A 40 -14.19 6.33 9.81
N ALA A 41 -13.79 5.17 9.26
CA ALA A 41 -14.61 4.36 8.37
C ALA A 41 -15.34 3.20 9.07
N VAL A 42 -14.68 2.56 10.03
CA VAL A 42 -15.14 1.38 10.79
C VAL A 42 -14.57 1.44 12.22
N PRO A 43 -15.06 2.38 13.05
CA PRO A 43 -14.42 2.70 14.34
C PRO A 43 -14.31 1.48 15.26
N GLY A 44 -13.14 1.28 15.87
CA GLY A 44 -12.91 0.23 16.87
C GLY A 44 -12.75 -1.19 16.32
N LYS A 45 -12.93 -1.42 15.02
CA LYS A 45 -12.69 -2.73 14.39
C LYS A 45 -11.22 -2.95 14.07
N ALA A 46 -10.74 -4.17 14.25
CA ALA A 46 -9.52 -4.66 13.62
C ALA A 46 -9.80 -5.04 12.17
N LEU A 47 -8.76 -5.06 11.32
CA LEU A 47 -8.92 -5.37 9.90
C LEU A 47 -9.48 -6.79 9.67
N THR A 48 -9.23 -7.72 10.60
CA THR A 48 -9.81 -9.08 10.60
C THR A 48 -11.31 -9.11 10.91
N GLU A 49 -11.87 -8.03 11.47
CA GLU A 49 -13.29 -7.90 11.84
C GLU A 49 -14.12 -7.17 10.77
N VAL A 50 -13.46 -6.75 9.67
CA VAL A 50 -14.08 -5.99 8.58
C VAL A 50 -14.85 -6.93 7.66
N THR A 51 -16.12 -6.62 7.40
CA THR A 51 -16.94 -7.36 6.44
C THR A 51 -16.57 -7.03 4.99
N PRO A 52 -16.94 -7.86 4.00
CA PRO A 52 -16.72 -7.52 2.60
C PRO A 52 -17.26 -6.15 2.17
N ALA A 53 -18.47 -5.79 2.60
CA ALA A 53 -19.06 -4.48 2.32
C ALA A 53 -18.27 -3.32 2.95
N GLU A 54 -17.80 -3.51 4.17
CA GLU A 54 -16.94 -2.53 4.85
C GLU A 54 -15.57 -2.42 4.19
N TYR A 55 -15.03 -3.51 3.67
CA TYR A 55 -13.76 -3.49 2.94
C TYR A 55 -13.87 -2.72 1.62
N ILE A 56 -14.99 -2.88 0.91
CA ILE A 56 -15.27 -2.09 -0.31
C ILE A 56 -15.16 -0.59 -0.02
N GLN A 57 -15.78 -0.09 1.06
CA GLN A 57 -15.67 1.35 1.37
C GLN A 57 -14.24 1.77 1.71
N LEU A 58 -13.43 0.91 2.35
CA LEU A 58 -12.04 1.20 2.66
C LEU A 58 -11.20 1.32 1.39
N ALA A 59 -11.36 0.36 0.46
CA ALA A 59 -10.69 0.37 -0.84
C ALA A 59 -11.06 1.63 -1.64
N VAL A 60 -12.35 1.97 -1.71
CA VAL A 60 -12.84 3.17 -2.42
C VAL A 60 -12.33 4.46 -1.79
N ARG A 61 -12.41 4.60 -0.45
CA ARG A 61 -11.88 5.80 0.25
C ARG A 61 -10.40 6.00 -0.04
N ARG A 62 -9.62 4.93 -0.04
CA ARG A 62 -8.18 4.99 -0.31
C ARG A 62 -7.87 5.33 -1.76
N HIS A 63 -8.61 4.74 -2.70
CA HIS A 63 -8.52 5.10 -4.12
C HIS A 63 -8.84 6.58 -4.36
N VAL A 64 -9.96 7.07 -3.83
CA VAL A 64 -10.38 8.48 -4.01
C VAL A 64 -9.36 9.44 -3.42
N GLY A 65 -8.89 9.20 -2.18
CA GLY A 65 -7.87 10.04 -1.55
C GLY A 65 -6.58 10.09 -2.37
N ARG A 66 -6.19 8.97 -2.98
CA ARG A 66 -5.05 8.88 -3.88
C ARG A 66 -5.27 9.66 -5.17
N ALA A 67 -6.38 9.42 -5.86
CA ALA A 67 -6.69 10.09 -7.12
C ALA A 67 -6.73 11.62 -6.97
N VAL A 68 -7.29 12.12 -5.87
CA VAL A 68 -7.29 13.55 -5.55
C VAL A 68 -5.86 14.07 -5.32
N ASN A 69 -5.04 13.36 -4.53
CA ASN A 69 -3.66 13.78 -4.28
C ASN A 69 -2.81 13.78 -5.55
N GLU A 70 -2.94 12.76 -6.39
CA GLU A 70 -2.24 12.65 -7.68
C GLU A 70 -2.66 13.78 -8.62
N ALA A 71 -3.95 14.08 -8.72
CA ALA A 71 -4.46 15.19 -9.53
C ALA A 71 -3.94 16.56 -9.05
N LEU A 72 -3.80 16.78 -7.74
CA LEU A 72 -3.28 18.04 -7.19
C LEU A 72 -1.78 18.25 -7.46
N LEU A 73 -1.01 17.17 -7.66
CA LEU A 73 0.42 17.23 -7.95
C LEU A 73 0.72 17.38 -9.45
N GLY A 74 -0.25 17.09 -10.32
CA GLY A 74 -0.15 17.26 -11.77
C GLY A 74 0.82 16.27 -12.43
N ASP A 75 1.68 16.77 -13.32
CA ASP A 75 2.42 15.92 -14.26
C ASP A 75 3.74 15.36 -13.72
N SER A 76 4.07 15.62 -12.45
CA SER A 76 5.32 15.16 -11.85
C SER A 76 5.17 14.79 -10.38
N PHE A 77 5.20 13.48 -10.08
CA PHE A 77 5.15 12.99 -8.71
C PHE A 77 5.71 11.57 -8.55
N ILE A 78 6.07 11.23 -7.32
CA ILE A 78 6.40 9.87 -6.88
C ILE A 78 5.28 9.37 -5.97
N ALA A 79 4.52 8.37 -6.39
CA ALA A 79 3.45 7.82 -5.57
C ALA A 79 3.93 6.68 -4.67
N ASP A 80 3.49 6.70 -3.41
CA ASP A 80 3.63 5.57 -2.49
C ASP A 80 2.50 4.55 -2.76
N GLY A 81 2.78 3.58 -3.62
CA GLY A 81 1.81 2.68 -4.21
C GLY A 81 0.88 3.34 -5.23
N SER A 82 -0.15 2.63 -5.61
CA SER A 82 -1.14 2.99 -6.63
C SER A 82 -2.50 2.40 -6.26
N SER A 83 -3.52 2.67 -7.07
CA SER A 83 -4.84 2.04 -6.91
C SER A 83 -4.82 0.53 -7.16
N LEU A 84 -3.84 0.00 -7.91
CA LEU A 84 -3.72 -1.44 -8.13
C LEU A 84 -3.50 -2.20 -6.83
N GLN A 85 -2.70 -1.68 -5.88
CA GLN A 85 -2.50 -2.36 -4.60
C GLN A 85 -3.81 -2.53 -3.81
N GLU A 86 -4.69 -1.53 -3.84
CA GLU A 86 -5.96 -1.62 -3.12
C GLU A 86 -6.89 -2.66 -3.76
N TRP A 87 -6.89 -2.72 -5.09
CA TRP A 87 -7.64 -3.73 -5.83
C TRP A 87 -7.07 -5.14 -5.62
N THR A 88 -5.75 -5.35 -5.71
CA THR A 88 -5.18 -6.69 -5.54
C THR A 88 -5.39 -7.22 -4.12
N TYR A 89 -5.34 -6.38 -3.09
CA TYR A 89 -5.71 -6.80 -1.74
C TYR A 89 -7.19 -7.16 -1.61
N ALA A 90 -8.10 -6.45 -2.27
CA ALA A 90 -9.52 -6.83 -2.30
C ALA A 90 -9.71 -8.17 -3.04
N ALA A 91 -9.10 -8.30 -4.21
CA ALA A 91 -9.26 -9.47 -5.07
C ALA A 91 -8.67 -10.73 -4.43
N ALA A 92 -7.51 -10.63 -3.79
CA ALA A 92 -6.94 -11.73 -3.03
C ALA A 92 -7.84 -12.16 -1.85
N ARG A 93 -8.59 -11.25 -1.22
CA ARG A 93 -9.53 -11.61 -0.14
C ARG A 93 -10.73 -12.44 -0.61
N VAL A 94 -11.06 -12.39 -1.91
CA VAL A 94 -12.05 -13.30 -2.49
C VAL A 94 -11.57 -14.75 -2.39
N GLN A 95 -10.27 -14.99 -2.56
CA GLN A 95 -9.66 -16.31 -2.53
C GLN A 95 -9.28 -16.75 -1.12
N TYR A 96 -8.65 -15.87 -0.35
CA TYR A 96 -8.08 -16.19 0.96
C TYR A 96 -9.00 -15.81 2.14
N GLY A 97 -10.17 -15.25 1.86
CA GLY A 97 -11.11 -14.78 2.86
C GLY A 97 -10.78 -13.38 3.42
N MET A 98 -11.70 -12.86 4.23
CA MET A 98 -11.55 -11.55 4.90
C MET A 98 -10.50 -11.56 6.00
N ASP A 99 -10.12 -12.73 6.51
CA ASP A 99 -8.92 -12.93 7.34
C ASP A 99 -7.97 -13.94 6.68
N PRO A 100 -7.08 -13.48 5.79
CA PRO A 100 -6.08 -14.33 5.15
C PRO A 100 -5.10 -14.97 6.15
N GLY A 101 -4.96 -14.42 7.36
CA GLY A 101 -4.15 -15.04 8.41
C GLY A 101 -4.78 -16.33 8.96
N ALA A 102 -6.10 -16.45 8.88
CA ALA A 102 -6.87 -17.63 9.28
C ALA A 102 -7.09 -18.62 8.12
N PHE A 103 -6.53 -18.35 6.94
CA PHE A 103 -6.65 -19.23 5.79
C PHE A 103 -5.97 -20.58 6.06
N VAL A 104 -6.64 -21.66 5.67
CA VAL A 104 -6.14 -23.03 5.77
C VAL A 104 -6.14 -23.65 4.38
N ASP A 105 -5.03 -24.27 4.00
CA ASP A 105 -4.91 -24.98 2.73
C ASP A 105 -5.94 -26.12 2.62
N GLY A 106 -6.66 -26.16 1.49
CA GLY A 106 -7.69 -27.15 1.23
C GLY A 106 -8.65 -26.72 0.11
N PRO A 107 -9.62 -27.57 -0.25
CA PRO A 107 -10.68 -27.16 -1.17
C PRO A 107 -11.44 -25.97 -0.58
N PRO A 108 -11.63 -24.87 -1.34
CA PRO A 108 -12.31 -23.70 -0.82
C PRO A 108 -13.76 -24.06 -0.45
N PRO A 109 -14.28 -23.57 0.68
CA PRO A 109 -15.69 -23.72 0.98
C PRO A 109 -16.54 -23.04 -0.11
N ALA A 110 -17.78 -23.49 -0.27
CA ALA A 110 -18.72 -22.79 -1.16
C ALA A 110 -18.83 -21.31 -0.73
N LYS A 111 -18.68 -20.39 -1.69
CA LYS A 111 -18.76 -18.96 -1.41
C LYS A 111 -20.15 -18.63 -0.88
N THR A 112 -20.20 -17.83 0.19
CA THR A 112 -21.45 -17.23 0.65
C THR A 112 -21.95 -16.23 -0.39
N ALA A 113 -23.24 -15.89 -0.37
CA ALA A 113 -23.80 -14.87 -1.26
C ALA A 113 -23.08 -13.51 -1.10
N GLU A 114 -22.67 -13.16 0.12
CA GLU A 114 -21.91 -11.95 0.40
C GLU A 114 -20.51 -11.97 -0.24
N MET A 115 -19.80 -13.11 -0.17
CA MET A 115 -18.48 -13.25 -0.80
C MET A 115 -18.57 -13.29 -2.33
N ALA A 116 -19.62 -13.88 -2.89
CA ALA A 116 -19.87 -13.86 -4.33
C ALA A 116 -20.17 -12.44 -4.82
N PHE A 117 -21.01 -11.68 -4.09
CA PHE A 117 -21.25 -10.27 -4.40
C PHE A 117 -19.96 -9.43 -4.27
N PHE A 118 -19.15 -9.69 -3.25
CA PHE A 118 -17.87 -9.02 -3.06
C PHE A 118 -16.90 -9.28 -4.22
N GLU A 119 -16.86 -10.50 -4.74
CA GLU A 119 -16.09 -10.84 -5.94
C GLU A 119 -16.54 -10.03 -7.15
N ASP A 120 -17.84 -9.98 -7.43
CA ASP A 120 -18.40 -9.22 -8.55
C ASP A 120 -18.06 -7.73 -8.45
N VAL A 121 -18.22 -7.14 -7.26
CA VAL A 121 -17.91 -5.73 -7.02
C VAL A 121 -16.40 -5.47 -7.15
N THR A 122 -15.57 -6.35 -6.61
CA THR A 122 -14.11 -6.22 -6.67
C THR A 122 -13.60 -6.31 -8.10
N ALA A 123 -14.21 -7.16 -8.94
CA ALA A 123 -13.91 -7.22 -10.36
C ALA A 123 -14.22 -5.88 -11.06
N GLN A 124 -15.38 -5.28 -10.77
CA GLN A 124 -15.76 -3.98 -11.34
C GLN A 124 -14.88 -2.83 -10.86
N LEU A 125 -14.49 -2.82 -9.58
CA LEU A 125 -13.50 -1.87 -9.05
C LEU A 125 -12.14 -2.05 -9.74
N GLY A 126 -11.76 -3.28 -10.07
CA GLY A 126 -10.56 -3.58 -10.84
C GLY A 126 -10.53 -2.84 -12.18
N HIS A 127 -11.63 -2.86 -12.94
CA HIS A 127 -11.73 -2.11 -14.19
C HIS A 127 -11.50 -0.61 -13.98
N ALA A 128 -12.19 0.00 -13.02
CA ALA A 128 -12.07 1.44 -12.74
C ALA A 128 -10.67 1.82 -12.25
N PHE A 129 -10.08 1.03 -11.35
CA PHE A 129 -8.77 1.34 -10.76
C PHE A 129 -7.65 1.17 -11.78
N LYS A 130 -7.76 0.17 -12.67
CA LYS A 130 -6.85 -0.04 -13.79
C LYS A 130 -6.88 1.13 -14.79
N GLN A 131 -8.07 1.63 -15.13
CA GLN A 131 -8.22 2.81 -15.98
C GLN A 131 -7.52 4.04 -15.38
N HIS A 132 -7.81 4.34 -14.11
CA HIS A 132 -7.14 5.43 -13.40
C HIS A 132 -5.61 5.30 -13.42
N VAL A 133 -5.10 4.08 -13.18
CA VAL A 133 -3.66 3.81 -13.15
C VAL A 133 -3.02 4.00 -14.52
N LYS A 134 -3.66 3.51 -15.59
CA LYS A 134 -3.18 3.69 -16.96
C LYS A 134 -3.10 5.16 -17.38
N GLU A 135 -4.01 6.00 -16.88
CA GLU A 135 -4.03 7.43 -17.15
C GLU A 135 -3.02 8.21 -16.30
N SER A 136 -2.75 7.73 -15.09
CA SER A 136 -2.01 8.49 -14.05
C SER A 136 -0.51 8.23 -14.01
N PHE A 137 -0.03 7.12 -14.56
CA PHE A 137 1.36 6.67 -14.38
C PHE A 137 2.10 6.45 -15.68
N ASP A 138 3.35 6.94 -15.72
CA ASP A 138 4.29 6.75 -16.82
C ASP A 138 5.12 5.47 -16.62
N GLY A 139 5.26 5.00 -15.38
CA GLY A 139 5.95 3.75 -15.08
C GLY A 139 5.94 3.37 -13.60
N PHE A 140 6.39 2.15 -13.31
CA PHE A 140 6.39 1.57 -11.98
C PHE A 140 7.78 1.09 -11.56
N VAL A 141 8.10 1.29 -10.29
CA VAL A 141 9.16 0.56 -9.60
C VAL A 141 8.48 -0.48 -8.74
N HIS A 142 8.85 -1.75 -8.90
CA HIS A 142 8.30 -2.84 -8.11
C HIS A 142 9.36 -3.38 -7.15
N LEU A 143 9.12 -3.20 -5.85
CA LEU A 143 9.98 -3.71 -4.79
C LEU A 143 9.48 -5.10 -4.38
N ARG A 144 10.27 -6.13 -4.70
CA ARG A 144 10.00 -7.49 -4.24
C ARG A 144 10.13 -7.60 -2.73
N ASN A 145 9.39 -8.54 -2.16
CA ASN A 145 9.44 -8.75 -0.72
C ASN A 145 10.65 -9.60 -0.35
N GLU A 146 11.71 -8.94 0.13
CA GLU A 146 12.93 -9.60 0.60
C GLU A 146 12.84 -10.03 2.08
N PHE A 147 11.81 -9.58 2.80
CA PHE A 147 11.65 -9.82 4.23
C PHE A 147 10.62 -10.90 4.51
N LYS A 148 10.88 -11.74 5.52
CA LYS A 148 9.86 -12.63 6.09
C LYS A 148 8.71 -11.80 6.65
N LEU A 149 7.49 -12.34 6.60
CA LEU A 149 6.36 -11.71 7.30
C LEU A 149 6.70 -11.43 8.77
N SER A 150 6.40 -10.22 9.21
CA SER A 150 6.54 -9.81 10.61
C SER A 150 5.61 -10.65 11.48
N ALA A 151 6.11 -11.20 12.57
CA ALA A 151 5.33 -11.94 13.56
C ALA A 151 4.52 -11.02 14.50
N ASP A 152 4.42 -9.71 14.18
CA ASP A 152 3.78 -8.70 15.03
C ASP A 152 2.25 -8.88 15.18
N GLY A 153 1.64 -9.84 14.47
CA GLY A 153 0.21 -10.14 14.55
C GLY A 153 -0.68 -9.03 13.99
N HIS A 154 -0.11 -7.95 13.45
CA HIS A 154 -0.84 -6.76 13.02
C HIS A 154 -1.17 -6.76 11.52
N ARG A 155 -0.73 -7.79 10.80
CA ARG A 155 -0.97 -7.97 9.37
C ARG A 155 -1.66 -9.31 9.17
N PRO A 156 -2.98 -9.33 8.90
CA PRO A 156 -3.72 -10.57 8.69
C PRO A 156 -3.43 -11.08 7.28
N MET A 157 -2.22 -11.60 7.10
CA MET A 157 -1.74 -12.14 5.83
C MET A 157 -0.80 -13.31 6.07
N ASN A 158 -0.87 -14.28 5.17
CA ASN A 158 0.09 -15.35 5.04
C ASN A 158 0.97 -15.12 3.79
N GLU A 159 2.03 -15.91 3.63
CA GLU A 159 2.94 -15.79 2.49
C GLU A 159 2.22 -16.01 1.15
N GLN A 160 1.25 -16.92 1.07
CA GLN A 160 0.50 -17.19 -0.16
C GLN A 160 -0.34 -15.98 -0.58
N PHE A 161 -1.05 -15.36 0.37
CA PHE A 161 -1.81 -14.13 0.12
C PHE A 161 -0.90 -13.02 -0.40
N ARG A 162 0.29 -12.90 0.19
CA ARG A 162 1.29 -11.90 -0.20
C ARG A 162 1.77 -12.13 -1.62
N THR A 163 2.15 -13.35 -1.96
CA THR A 163 2.55 -13.75 -3.32
C THR A 163 1.43 -13.50 -4.32
N ALA A 164 0.20 -13.92 -4.02
CA ALA A 164 -0.95 -13.69 -4.90
C ALA A 164 -1.18 -12.21 -5.19
N CYS A 165 -1.07 -11.33 -4.18
CA CYS A 165 -1.19 -9.89 -4.39
C CYS A 165 -0.08 -9.30 -5.28
N ASP A 166 1.12 -9.87 -5.20
CA ASP A 166 2.29 -9.48 -5.99
C ASP A 166 2.10 -9.89 -7.46
N ASP A 167 1.73 -11.16 -7.68
CA ASP A 167 1.48 -11.73 -9.00
C ASP A 167 0.34 -10.98 -9.71
N MET A 168 -0.80 -10.77 -9.03
CA MET A 168 -1.93 -10.00 -9.58
C MET A 168 -1.55 -8.55 -9.92
N LEU A 169 -0.61 -7.96 -9.18
CA LEU A 169 -0.16 -6.60 -9.47
C LEU A 169 0.71 -6.57 -10.72
N LEU A 170 1.65 -7.51 -10.87
CA LEU A 170 2.48 -7.60 -12.07
C LEU A 170 1.66 -7.96 -13.30
N GLU A 171 0.74 -8.92 -13.21
CA GLU A 171 -0.19 -9.28 -14.28
C GLU A 171 -1.03 -8.07 -14.74
N ALA A 172 -1.49 -7.24 -13.79
CA ALA A 172 -2.22 -6.03 -14.14
C ALA A 172 -1.35 -4.96 -14.82
N LEU A 173 -0.07 -4.86 -14.46
CA LEU A 173 0.86 -3.95 -15.14
C LEU A 173 1.16 -4.44 -16.56
N ASP A 174 1.31 -5.76 -16.75
CA ASP A 174 1.46 -6.40 -18.06
C ASP A 174 0.21 -6.18 -18.93
N GLU A 175 -0.98 -6.45 -18.39
CA GLU A 175 -2.27 -6.21 -19.08
C GLU A 175 -2.43 -4.76 -19.51
N LEU A 176 -2.02 -3.84 -18.64
CA LEU A 176 -2.09 -2.41 -18.91
C LEU A 176 -0.96 -1.93 -19.81
N GLU A 177 0.03 -2.74 -20.17
CA GLU A 177 1.22 -2.34 -20.93
C GLU A 177 1.90 -1.11 -20.30
N ILE A 178 2.04 -1.10 -18.98
CA ILE A 178 2.75 -0.04 -18.25
C ILE A 178 4.17 -0.52 -17.97
N PRO A 179 5.22 0.24 -18.33
CA PRO A 179 6.58 -0.18 -18.07
C PRO A 179 6.82 -0.25 -16.56
N TYR A 180 7.41 -1.35 -16.11
CA TYR A 180 7.79 -1.51 -14.71
C TYR A 180 9.16 -2.17 -14.58
N HIS A 181 9.83 -1.84 -13.48
CA HIS A 181 11.15 -2.34 -13.16
C HIS A 181 11.13 -2.98 -11.78
N VAL A 182 11.47 -4.26 -11.72
CA VAL A 182 11.67 -4.97 -10.47
C VAL A 182 13.02 -4.57 -9.90
N ILE A 183 13.04 -3.99 -8.70
CA ILE A 183 14.25 -3.47 -8.07
C ILE A 183 14.41 -4.05 -6.67
N GLU A 184 15.61 -4.58 -6.42
CA GLU A 184 16.04 -5.27 -5.21
C GLU A 184 17.31 -4.62 -4.64
N GLY A 185 17.63 -4.94 -3.38
CA GLY A 185 18.83 -4.49 -2.68
C GLY A 185 18.55 -3.53 -1.51
N THR A 186 19.60 -2.90 -1.01
CA THR A 186 19.53 -1.88 0.04
C THR A 186 18.80 -0.61 -0.44
N THR A 187 18.38 0.25 0.50
CA THR A 187 17.74 1.53 0.14
C THR A 187 18.62 2.37 -0.80
N ALA A 188 19.94 2.41 -0.57
CA ALA A 188 20.86 3.16 -1.44
C ALA A 188 20.90 2.57 -2.85
N GLU A 189 21.12 1.25 -3.00
CA GLU A 189 21.14 0.57 -4.30
C GLU A 189 19.81 0.72 -5.05
N ARG A 190 18.68 0.67 -4.33
CA ARG A 190 17.35 0.91 -4.92
C ARG A 190 17.26 2.31 -5.50
N LEU A 191 17.67 3.33 -4.74
CA LEU A 191 17.64 4.72 -5.21
C LEU A 191 18.53 4.92 -6.44
N GLU A 192 19.76 4.39 -6.43
CA GLU A 192 20.68 4.43 -7.59
C GLU A 192 20.04 3.81 -8.84
N LYS A 193 19.48 2.60 -8.71
CA LYS A 193 18.82 1.90 -9.81
C LYS A 193 17.61 2.66 -10.33
N ILE A 194 16.76 3.20 -9.45
CA ILE A 194 15.56 3.96 -9.85
C ILE A 194 15.96 5.21 -10.63
N VAL A 195 16.92 5.98 -10.11
CA VAL A 195 17.42 7.20 -10.77
C VAL A 195 17.98 6.86 -12.15
N ALA A 196 18.78 5.81 -12.27
CA ALA A 196 19.39 5.41 -13.54
C ALA A 196 18.36 4.92 -14.57
N VAL A 197 17.36 4.14 -14.15
CA VAL A 197 16.35 3.56 -15.03
C VAL A 197 15.41 4.63 -15.61
N PHE A 198 15.01 5.60 -14.80
CA PHE A 198 14.07 6.64 -15.20
C PHE A 198 14.74 7.97 -15.58
N ASP A 199 16.08 8.01 -15.61
CA ASP A 199 16.89 9.20 -15.86
C ASP A 199 16.44 10.41 -15.00
N LEU A 200 16.26 10.16 -13.70
CA LEU A 200 15.72 11.16 -12.79
C LEU A 200 16.80 12.17 -12.38
N PRO A 201 16.44 13.46 -12.17
CA PRO A 201 17.38 14.42 -11.63
C PRO A 201 17.76 14.06 -10.20
N THR A 202 18.99 14.35 -9.80
CA THR A 202 19.44 14.24 -8.40
C THR A 202 19.85 15.61 -7.89
N ILE A 203 19.17 16.10 -6.85
CA ILE A 203 19.42 17.41 -6.23
C ILE A 203 20.13 17.31 -4.87
N ARG A 204 20.30 16.08 -4.36
CA ARG A 204 20.98 15.76 -3.10
C ARG A 204 21.82 14.50 -3.26
N THR A 205 22.66 14.21 -2.29
CA THR A 205 23.30 12.89 -2.20
C THR A 205 22.31 11.85 -1.69
N ILE A 206 22.59 10.57 -1.98
CA ILE A 206 21.76 9.44 -1.53
C ILE A 206 21.74 9.35 0.01
N ASP A 207 22.89 9.50 0.66
CA ASP A 207 23.00 9.43 2.11
C ASP A 207 22.17 10.52 2.81
N GLU A 208 22.23 11.75 2.31
CA GLU A 208 21.40 12.87 2.81
C GLU A 208 19.90 12.57 2.63
N ALA A 209 19.51 12.07 1.45
CA ALA A 209 18.12 11.75 1.17
C ALA A 209 17.58 10.62 2.07
N ILE A 210 18.40 9.60 2.36
CA ILE A 210 18.06 8.51 3.27
C ILE A 210 17.92 9.03 4.71
N ALA A 211 18.83 9.89 5.17
CA ALA A 211 18.78 10.47 6.51
C ALA A 211 17.50 11.29 6.73
N LEU A 212 17.16 12.15 5.77
CA LEU A 212 15.92 12.93 5.81
C LEU A 212 14.67 12.03 5.77
N ALA A 213 14.69 10.99 4.93
CA ALA A 213 13.61 10.04 4.87
C ALA A 213 13.42 9.26 6.17
N ALA A 214 14.50 8.90 6.86
CA ALA A 214 14.44 8.25 8.16
C ALA A 214 13.82 9.15 9.23
N GLU A 215 14.17 10.44 9.23
CA GLU A 215 13.57 11.42 10.13
C GLU A 215 12.05 11.52 9.91
N ASP A 216 11.60 11.67 8.67
CA ASP A 216 10.18 11.77 8.34
C ASP A 216 9.43 10.46 8.61
N TYR A 217 10.03 9.33 8.30
CA TYR A 217 9.44 8.02 8.57
C TYR A 217 9.22 7.79 10.07
N SER A 218 10.11 8.30 10.92
CA SER A 218 9.99 8.19 12.38
C SER A 218 8.82 8.97 12.98
N LYS A 219 8.31 9.98 12.26
CA LYS A 219 7.17 10.80 12.68
C LYS A 219 5.83 10.14 12.39
N ILE A 220 5.81 9.04 11.63
CA ILE A 220 4.58 8.32 11.27
C ILE A 220 4.12 7.48 12.46
N ASP A 221 2.89 7.70 12.94
CA ASP A 221 2.29 6.91 14.01
C ASP A 221 1.75 5.58 13.47
N TRP A 222 2.53 4.51 13.66
CA TRP A 222 2.20 3.16 13.20
C TRP A 222 1.26 2.38 14.13
N ARG A 223 0.94 2.93 15.32
CA ARG A 223 0.13 2.24 16.34
C ARG A 223 -1.29 2.00 15.87
N LEU A 224 -1.91 0.92 16.35
CA LEU A 224 -3.32 0.63 16.13
C LEU A 224 -4.21 1.61 16.89
N GLU A 225 -5.45 1.79 16.43
CA GLU A 225 -6.43 2.64 17.11
C GLU A 225 -6.59 2.24 18.58
N LYS A 226 -6.76 0.94 18.87
CA LYS A 226 -6.89 0.41 20.24
C LYS A 226 -5.67 0.75 21.10
N GLU A 227 -4.46 0.71 20.55
CA GLU A 227 -3.21 1.07 21.25
C GLU A 227 -3.14 2.58 21.53
N ARG A 228 -3.55 3.42 20.57
CA ARG A 228 -3.64 4.86 20.77
C ARG A 228 -4.63 5.20 21.87
N THR A 229 -5.83 4.64 21.83
CA THR A 229 -6.88 4.89 22.84
C THR A 229 -6.46 4.42 24.23
N GLN A 230 -5.79 3.27 24.35
CA GLN A 230 -5.22 2.79 25.61
C GLN A 230 -4.11 3.73 26.14
N SER A 231 -3.23 4.23 25.27
CA SER A 231 -2.17 5.17 25.67
C SER A 231 -2.73 6.52 26.15
N VAL A 232 -3.78 7.03 25.50
CA VAL A 232 -4.48 8.26 25.90
C VAL A 232 -5.19 8.07 27.25
N ALA A 233 -5.87 6.94 27.44
CA ALA A 233 -6.52 6.62 28.71
C ALA A 233 -5.50 6.49 29.87
N ALA A 234 -4.35 5.86 29.62
CA ALA A 234 -3.28 5.73 30.61
C ALA A 234 -2.64 7.09 30.96
N ALA A 235 -2.41 7.95 29.97
CA ALA A 235 -1.88 9.30 30.19
C ALA A 235 -2.86 10.19 30.96
N ALA A 236 -4.16 10.11 30.64
CA ALA A 236 -5.20 10.85 31.37
C ALA A 236 -5.32 10.38 32.84
N ALA A 237 -5.21 9.07 33.09
CA ALA A 237 -5.23 8.52 34.45
C ALA A 237 -3.99 8.95 35.26
N SER A 238 -2.81 9.04 34.64
CA SER A 238 -1.59 9.50 35.29
C SER A 238 -1.57 11.01 35.57
N ALA A 239 -2.32 11.81 34.81
CA ALA A 239 -2.44 13.25 35.03
C ALA A 239 -3.52 13.62 36.06
N ALA A 240 -4.40 12.68 36.39
CA ALA A 240 -5.48 12.83 37.37
C ALA A 240 -5.12 12.28 38.78
N ALA A 241 -3.93 11.70 38.92
CA ALA A 241 -3.37 11.19 40.18
C ALA A 241 -2.28 12.13 40.70
#